data_AF-A0A924PPJ7-F1
#
_entry.id   AF-A0A924PPJ7-F1
#
_cell.length_a   1.000
_cell.length_b   1.000
_cell.length_c   1.000
_cell.angle_alpha   90.00
_cell.angle_beta   90.00
_cell.angle_gamma   90.00
#
_symmetry.space_group_name_H-M   'P 1'
#
loop_
_entity.id
_entity.type
_entity.pdbx_description
1 polymer ?
#
loop_
_entity_poly.entity_id
_entity_poly.type
_entity_poly.pdbx_seq_one_letter_code
_entity_poly.pdbx_strand_id
1 'polypeptide(L)'
;MTETTPVKEARLWSDNGWTARVIKNNDDDGWAVEMLRDGEPEPALVGPWTMGRDKKNPKPLDTAAFNTLVKTASEVIRRHEQQLHATLHKEVVVTVTAQQWRVTLDIVADEYEPHALLAAHDDGGDQVAQVRVSVGFKLNMASATAWIEDEFRKPR
;
A
#
# COMPACT_ATOMS: atom_id res chain seq x y z
N MET A 1 -12.71 -14.01 -18.42
CA MET A 1 -11.26 -13.82 -18.69
C MET A 1 -11.17 -13.08 -20.00
N THR A 2 -11.03 -11.76 -19.96
CA THR A 2 -10.80 -10.97 -21.17
C THR A 2 -9.33 -11.13 -21.53
N GLU A 3 -9.02 -11.89 -22.59
CA GLU A 3 -7.68 -11.89 -23.18
C GLU A 3 -7.41 -10.48 -23.74
N THR A 4 -6.67 -9.67 -22.98
CA THR A 4 -6.19 -8.38 -23.46
C THR A 4 -5.15 -8.66 -24.54
N THR A 5 -5.54 -8.53 -25.81
CA THR A 5 -4.62 -8.69 -26.95
C THR A 5 -3.48 -7.68 -26.82
N PRO A 6 -2.21 -8.07 -27.02
CA PRO A 6 -1.10 -7.15 -26.87
C PRO A 6 -1.21 -6.00 -27.89
N VAL A 7 -1.22 -4.76 -27.39
CA VAL A 7 -1.27 -3.53 -28.18
C VAL A 7 0.08 -2.82 -28.07
N LYS A 8 0.64 -2.35 -29.19
CA LYS A 8 1.95 -1.67 -29.23
C LYS A 8 1.91 -0.48 -30.19
N GLU A 9 1.18 0.57 -29.79
CA GLU A 9 1.02 1.81 -30.55
C GLU A 9 1.84 2.95 -29.96
N ALA A 10 2.02 4.06 -30.70
CA ALA A 10 2.84 5.17 -30.23
C ALA A 10 2.40 5.77 -28.88
N ARG A 11 1.11 5.68 -28.52
CA ARG A 11 0.54 6.26 -27.29
C ARG A 11 -0.22 5.27 -26.41
N LEU A 12 -0.33 4.02 -26.85
CA LEU A 12 -1.07 2.99 -26.14
C LEU A 12 -0.30 1.67 -26.23
N TRP A 13 0.17 1.18 -25.10
CA TRP A 13 0.73 -0.16 -24.99
C TRP A 13 -0.09 -0.97 -24.01
N SER A 14 -0.36 -2.22 -24.35
CA SER A 14 -1.03 -3.18 -23.47
C SER A 14 -0.30 -4.50 -23.58
N ASP A 15 0.28 -4.99 -22.49
CA ASP A 15 1.02 -6.25 -22.45
C ASP A 15 1.18 -6.72 -21.00
N ASN A 16 1.23 -8.04 -20.76
CA ASN A 16 1.46 -8.64 -19.44
C ASN A 16 0.60 -8.10 -18.29
N GLY A 17 -0.69 -7.83 -18.53
CA GLY A 17 -1.62 -7.34 -17.50
C GLY A 17 -1.47 -5.86 -17.16
N TRP A 18 -0.75 -5.10 -17.98
CA TRP A 18 -0.55 -3.66 -17.83
C TRP A 18 -0.91 -2.91 -19.11
N THR A 19 -1.53 -1.75 -18.93
CA THR A 19 -1.82 -0.80 -20.00
C THR A 19 -1.15 0.53 -19.71
N ALA A 20 -0.32 1.02 -20.64
CA ALA A 20 0.27 2.35 -20.63
C ALA A 20 -0.48 3.25 -21.63
N ARG A 21 -0.98 4.40 -21.17
CA ARG A 21 -1.66 5.41 -22.01
C ARG A 21 -0.97 6.74 -21.92
N VAL A 22 -0.56 7.29 -23.06
CA VAL A 22 -0.02 8.65 -23.13
C VAL A 22 -1.16 9.61 -23.44
N ILE A 23 -1.47 10.45 -22.45
CA ILE A 23 -2.57 11.41 -22.48
C ILE A 23 -2.02 12.84 -22.44
N LYS A 24 -2.83 13.80 -22.87
CA LYS A 24 -2.50 15.21 -22.69
C LYS A 24 -2.64 15.55 -21.21
N ASN A 25 -1.65 16.22 -20.62
CA ASN A 25 -1.76 16.69 -19.25
C ASN A 25 -2.73 17.90 -19.22
N ASN A 26 -3.70 17.88 -18.32
CA ASN A 26 -4.66 18.97 -18.17
C ASN A 26 -4.13 20.12 -17.30
N ASP A 27 -3.11 19.84 -16.47
CA ASP A 27 -2.55 20.81 -15.51
C ASP A 27 -1.31 21.55 -16.02
N ASP A 28 -0.67 21.05 -17.09
CA ASP A 28 0.54 21.62 -17.70
C ASP A 28 0.49 21.53 -19.24
N ASP A 29 1.24 22.39 -19.95
CA ASP A 29 1.50 22.29 -21.40
C ASP A 29 2.43 21.09 -21.72
N GLY A 30 1.94 19.88 -21.49
CA GLY A 30 2.72 18.64 -21.61
C GLY A 30 1.88 17.39 -21.81
N TRP A 31 2.57 16.25 -21.75
CA TRP A 31 1.98 14.93 -21.82
C TRP A 31 2.14 14.24 -20.46
N ALA A 32 1.22 13.34 -20.15
CA ALA A 32 1.32 12.43 -19.02
C ALA A 32 1.18 10.99 -19.52
N VAL A 33 1.69 10.06 -18.73
CA VAL A 33 1.49 8.64 -18.93
C VAL A 33 0.74 8.07 -17.74
N GLU A 34 -0.32 7.34 -18.04
CA GLU A 34 -1.10 6.57 -17.07
C GLU A 34 -0.72 5.10 -17.21
N MET A 35 -0.46 4.46 -16.06
CA MET A 35 -0.23 3.03 -15.96
C MET A 35 -1.40 2.38 -15.24
N LEU A 36 -2.17 1.59 -15.96
CA LEU A 36 -3.31 0.85 -15.45
C LEU A 36 -2.95 -0.63 -15.37
N ARG A 37 -3.38 -1.28 -14.28
CA ARG A 37 -3.31 -2.73 -14.12
C ARG A 37 -4.63 -3.34 -14.56
N ASP A 38 -4.58 -4.44 -15.29
CA ASP A 38 -5.80 -5.10 -15.77
C ASP A 38 -6.71 -5.50 -14.59
N GLY A 39 -7.97 -5.10 -14.67
CA GLY A 39 -8.97 -5.34 -13.63
C GLY A 39 -9.09 -4.22 -12.58
N GLU A 40 -8.14 -3.27 -12.54
CA GLU A 40 -8.22 -2.11 -11.66
C GLU A 40 -8.94 -0.94 -12.36
N PRO A 41 -9.89 -0.26 -11.70
CA PRO A 41 -10.61 0.88 -12.28
C PRO A 41 -9.73 2.15 -12.34
N GLU A 42 -8.74 2.25 -11.46
CA GLU A 42 -7.88 3.42 -11.30
C GLU A 42 -6.44 3.14 -11.77
N PRO A 43 -5.74 4.14 -12.33
CA PRO A 43 -4.34 4.00 -12.69
C PRO A 43 -3.47 3.85 -11.43
N ALA A 44 -2.56 2.89 -11.45
CA ALA A 44 -1.60 2.68 -10.37
C ALA A 44 -0.51 3.77 -10.33
N LEU A 45 -0.27 4.44 -11.46
CA LEU A 45 0.67 5.56 -11.57
C LEU A 45 0.20 6.49 -12.68
N VAL A 46 0.21 7.79 -12.40
CA VAL A 46 0.12 8.86 -13.40
C VAL A 46 1.34 9.75 -13.23
N GLY A 47 2.07 9.99 -14.32
CA GLY A 47 3.31 10.76 -14.25
C GLY A 47 3.57 11.57 -15.52
N PRO A 48 4.43 12.59 -15.46
CA PRO A 48 4.79 13.39 -16.62
C PRO A 48 5.44 12.52 -17.70
N TRP A 49 5.10 12.78 -18.95
CA TRP A 49 5.65 12.10 -20.11
C TRP A 49 6.38 13.06 -21.03
N THR A 50 7.53 12.60 -21.53
CA THR A 50 8.44 13.43 -22.31
C THR A 50 7.85 13.76 -23.68
N MET A 51 7.91 15.04 -24.06
CA MET A 51 7.65 15.48 -25.43
C MET A 51 8.69 14.90 -26.39
N GLY A 52 8.23 14.49 -27.56
CA GLY A 52 9.06 14.03 -28.67
C GLY A 52 9.90 15.17 -29.26
N ARG A 53 10.70 14.83 -30.27
CA ARG A 53 11.66 15.74 -30.88
C ARG A 53 11.03 16.99 -31.50
N ASP A 54 9.77 16.89 -31.92
CA ASP A 54 9.00 17.99 -32.50
C ASP A 54 8.48 19.00 -31.45
N LYS A 55 8.73 18.74 -30.14
CA LYS A 55 8.30 19.55 -29.01
C LYS A 55 6.79 19.79 -28.93
N LYS A 56 5.99 18.94 -29.58
CA LYS A 56 4.53 19.06 -29.63
C LYS A 56 3.86 17.72 -29.34
N ASN A 57 4.31 16.66 -29.98
CA ASN A 57 3.79 15.31 -29.79
C ASN A 57 4.56 14.61 -28.66
N PRO A 58 3.97 13.61 -27.99
CA PRO A 58 4.71 12.85 -27.00
C PRO A 58 5.76 11.98 -27.67
N LYS A 59 6.83 11.66 -26.94
CA LYS A 59 7.74 10.60 -27.37
C LYS A 59 6.93 9.30 -27.51
N PRO A 60 7.04 8.55 -28.63
CA PRO A 60 6.36 7.27 -28.77
C PRO A 60 6.78 6.30 -27.67
N LEU A 61 5.83 5.51 -27.17
CA LEU A 61 6.13 4.39 -26.31
C LEU A 61 6.98 3.37 -27.06
N ASP A 62 8.02 2.88 -26.37
CA ASP A 62 8.89 1.80 -26.81
C ASP A 62 8.98 0.74 -25.70
N THR A 63 9.53 -0.42 -26.03
CA THR A 63 9.62 -1.56 -25.10
C THR A 63 10.37 -1.21 -23.82
N ALA A 64 11.46 -0.43 -23.91
CA ALA A 64 12.27 -0.08 -22.75
C ALA A 64 11.51 0.85 -21.81
N ALA A 65 10.79 1.83 -22.38
CA ALA A 65 10.01 2.78 -21.62
C ALA A 65 8.80 2.08 -20.98
N PHE A 66 8.10 1.21 -21.70
CA PHE A 66 7.00 0.41 -21.16
C PHE A 66 7.44 -0.46 -19.98
N ASN A 67 8.52 -1.24 -20.13
CA ASN A 67 9.03 -2.08 -19.04
C ASN A 67 9.43 -1.27 -17.80
N THR A 68 10.00 -0.08 -18.01
CA THR A 68 10.34 0.84 -16.90
C THR A 68 9.08 1.30 -16.18
N LEU A 69 8.05 1.71 -16.92
CA LEU A 69 6.78 2.14 -16.34
C LEU A 69 6.08 1.01 -15.57
N VAL A 70 6.08 -0.21 -16.11
CA VAL A 70 5.54 -1.41 -15.43
C VAL A 70 6.24 -1.62 -14.10
N LYS A 71 7.57 -1.52 -14.07
CA LYS A 71 8.35 -1.65 -12.83
C LYS A 71 7.97 -0.58 -11.81
N THR A 72 7.94 0.70 -12.21
CA THR A 72 7.61 1.81 -11.31
C THR A 72 6.18 1.69 -10.79
N ALA A 73 5.20 1.40 -11.65
CA ALA A 73 3.81 1.23 -11.24
C ALA A 73 3.65 0.05 -10.26
N SER A 74 4.34 -1.07 -10.51
CA SER A 74 4.36 -2.22 -9.59
C SER A 74 4.95 -1.86 -8.22
N GLU A 75 6.01 -1.04 -8.20
CA GLU A 75 6.60 -0.54 -6.94
C GLU A 75 5.65 0.40 -6.19
N VAL A 76 4.89 1.24 -6.90
CA VAL A 76 3.86 2.11 -6.28
C VAL A 76 2.78 1.28 -5.61
N ILE A 77 2.22 0.28 -6.29
CA ILE A 77 1.22 -0.63 -5.71
C ILE A 77 1.80 -1.30 -4.47
N ARG A 78 2.97 -1.94 -4.59
CA ARG A 78 3.61 -2.62 -3.47
C ARG A 78 3.85 -1.68 -2.28
N ARG A 79 4.29 -0.45 -2.53
CA ARG A 79 4.50 0.55 -1.47
C ARG A 79 3.18 0.95 -0.82
N HIS A 80 2.12 1.13 -1.60
CA HIS A 80 0.81 1.46 -1.09
C HIS A 80 0.26 0.33 -0.21
N GLU A 81 0.38 -0.92 -0.64
CA GLU A 81 0.02 -2.11 0.14
C GLU A 81 0.83 -2.21 1.43
N GLN A 82 2.13 -1.94 1.38
CA GLN A 82 2.98 -1.92 2.58
C GLN A 82 2.62 -0.79 3.54
N GLN A 83 2.28 0.40 3.03
CA GLN A 83 1.81 1.51 3.84
C GLN A 83 0.46 1.20 4.48
N LEU A 84 -0.45 0.56 3.75
CA LEU A 84 -1.72 0.10 4.28
C LEU A 84 -1.50 -0.96 5.36
N HIS A 85 -0.66 -1.96 5.11
CA HIS A 85 -0.30 -2.98 6.10
C HIS A 85 0.33 -2.35 7.35
N ALA A 86 1.27 -1.42 7.22
CA ALA A 86 1.86 -0.73 8.38
C ALA A 86 0.86 0.17 9.14
N THR A 87 -0.19 0.63 8.45
CA THR A 87 -1.29 1.40 9.07
C THR A 87 -2.24 0.46 9.80
N LEU A 88 -2.56 -0.68 9.20
CA LEU A 88 -3.50 -1.68 9.74
C LEU A 88 -2.87 -2.60 10.77
N HIS A 89 -1.56 -2.84 10.73
CA HIS A 89 -0.84 -3.71 11.65
C HIS A 89 0.35 -2.96 12.24
N LYS A 90 0.36 -2.81 13.56
CA LYS A 90 1.50 -2.29 14.32
C LYS A 90 1.98 -3.32 15.31
N GLU A 91 3.28 -3.37 15.53
CA GLU A 91 3.91 -4.26 16.50
C GLU A 91 4.91 -3.48 17.33
N VAL A 92 4.94 -3.75 18.64
CA VAL A 92 6.03 -3.34 19.53
C VAL A 92 6.45 -4.52 20.40
N VAL A 93 7.75 -4.58 20.68
CA VAL A 93 8.33 -5.55 21.61
C VAL A 93 8.74 -4.80 22.87
N VAL A 94 8.28 -5.26 24.02
CA VAL A 94 8.61 -4.68 25.33
C VAL A 94 9.05 -5.77 26.31
N THR A 95 9.90 -5.42 27.26
CA THR A 95 10.28 -6.32 28.36
C THR A 95 9.57 -5.85 29.62
N VAL A 96 8.75 -6.72 30.21
CA VAL A 96 8.02 -6.48 31.46
C VAL A 96 8.31 -7.65 32.40
N THR A 97 8.67 -7.36 33.66
CA THR A 97 9.01 -8.39 34.67
C THR A 97 10.01 -9.44 34.19
N ALA A 98 11.03 -9.02 33.44
CA ALA A 98 12.05 -9.89 32.82
C ALA A 98 11.54 -10.87 31.74
N GLN A 99 10.29 -10.75 31.30
CA GLN A 99 9.71 -11.47 30.17
C GLN A 99 9.58 -10.54 28.96
N GLN A 100 9.87 -11.05 27.77
CA GLN A 100 9.67 -10.32 26.53
C GLN A 100 8.25 -10.55 26.02
N TRP A 101 7.59 -9.46 25.66
CA TRP A 101 6.22 -9.45 25.14
C TRP A 101 6.21 -8.84 23.75
N ARG A 102 5.55 -9.51 22.81
CA ARG A 102 5.20 -8.93 21.50
C ARG A 102 3.75 -8.47 21.56
N VAL A 103 3.54 -7.16 21.44
CA VAL A 103 2.21 -6.57 21.41
C VAL A 103 1.88 -6.12 20.01
N THR A 104 0.76 -6.59 19.46
CA THR A 104 0.27 -6.22 18.13
C THR A 104 -1.00 -5.38 18.23
N LEU A 105 -1.20 -4.48 17.28
CA LEU A 105 -2.42 -3.72 17.08
C LEU A 105 -2.87 -3.90 15.63
N ASP A 106 -3.99 -4.58 15.46
CA ASP A 106 -4.55 -4.97 14.17
C ASP A 106 -5.89 -4.24 13.94
N ILE A 107 -5.92 -3.28 13.02
CA ILE A 107 -7.12 -2.54 12.62
C ILE A 107 -7.97 -3.42 11.69
N VAL A 108 -9.20 -3.68 12.13
CA VAL A 108 -10.24 -4.31 11.33
C VAL A 108 -11.04 -3.19 10.65
N ALA A 109 -10.82 -3.05 9.34
CA ALA A 109 -11.55 -2.12 8.49
C ALA A 109 -12.94 -2.71 8.17
N ASP A 110 -13.88 -2.53 9.08
CA ASP A 110 -15.31 -2.79 8.86
C ASP A 110 -16.03 -1.49 8.47
N GLU A 111 -16.94 -1.54 7.49
CA GLU A 111 -17.66 -0.36 6.98
C GLU A 111 -18.64 0.25 8.00
N TYR A 112 -19.06 -0.52 9.00
CA TYR A 112 -20.08 -0.12 9.99
C TYR A 112 -19.49 0.08 11.39
N GLU A 113 -18.54 -0.76 11.80
CA GLU A 113 -17.91 -0.69 13.13
C GLU A 113 -16.38 -0.89 13.11
N PRO A 114 -15.61 0.08 12.61
CA PRO A 114 -14.15 -0.01 12.58
C PRO A 114 -13.60 -0.13 14.01
N HIS A 115 -12.71 -1.09 14.22
CA HIS A 115 -12.08 -1.34 15.51
C HIS A 115 -10.66 -1.87 15.34
N ALA A 116 -9.91 -1.96 16.43
CA ALA A 116 -8.62 -2.62 16.43
C ALA A 116 -8.56 -3.72 17.49
N LEU A 117 -7.76 -4.75 17.22
CA LEU A 117 -7.46 -5.83 18.14
C LEU A 117 -6.06 -5.58 18.70
N LEU A 118 -5.97 -5.41 20.02
CA LEU A 118 -4.71 -5.32 20.74
C LEU A 118 -4.42 -6.70 21.33
N ALA A 119 -3.36 -7.36 20.88
CA ALA A 119 -2.98 -8.71 21.32
C ALA A 119 -1.58 -8.72 21.95
N ALA A 120 -1.38 -9.56 22.95
CA ALA A 120 -0.09 -9.80 23.58
C ALA A 120 0.32 -11.25 23.37
N HIS A 121 1.57 -11.45 22.96
CA HIS A 121 2.20 -12.74 22.80
C HIS A 121 3.42 -12.83 23.71
N ASP A 122 3.64 -13.99 24.31
CA ASP A 122 4.80 -14.26 25.15
C ASP A 122 6.07 -14.56 24.31
N ASP A 123 7.13 -15.00 24.98
CA ASP A 123 8.41 -15.35 24.35
C ASP A 123 8.35 -16.63 23.50
N GLY A 124 7.41 -17.54 23.81
CA GLY A 124 7.08 -18.70 23.00
C GLY A 124 6.30 -18.35 21.73
N GLY A 125 5.74 -17.14 21.67
CA GLY A 125 4.87 -16.68 20.59
C GLY A 125 3.41 -17.04 20.80
N ASP A 126 3.04 -17.58 21.97
CA ASP A 126 1.66 -17.91 22.31
C ASP A 126 0.88 -16.64 22.65
N GLN A 127 -0.33 -16.51 22.11
CA GLN A 127 -1.20 -15.38 22.42
C GLN A 127 -1.77 -15.53 23.83
N VAL A 128 -1.38 -14.63 24.73
CA VAL A 128 -1.81 -14.63 26.15
C VAL A 128 -3.09 -13.83 26.35
N ALA A 129 -3.25 -12.73 25.61
CA ALA A 129 -4.42 -11.88 25.72
C ALA A 129 -4.76 -11.17 24.41
N GLN A 130 -6.03 -10.85 24.21
CA GLN A 130 -6.52 -10.03 23.11
C GLN A 130 -7.75 -9.23 23.54
N VAL A 131 -7.77 -7.92 23.23
CA VAL A 131 -8.89 -7.03 23.53
C VAL A 131 -9.24 -6.12 22.36
N ARG A 132 -10.54 -5.83 22.17
CA ARG A 132 -11.01 -4.86 21.18
C ARG A 132 -10.83 -3.43 21.72
N VAL A 133 -10.04 -2.63 21.02
CA VAL A 133 -9.79 -1.21 21.30
C VAL A 133 -10.27 -0.32 20.16
N SER A 134 -10.28 1.00 20.40
CA SER A 134 -10.55 2.00 19.35
C SER A 134 -9.48 1.94 18.26
N VAL A 135 -9.84 2.19 17.01
CA VAL A 135 -8.88 2.37 15.89
C VAL A 135 -7.87 3.50 16.14
N GLY A 136 -8.22 4.45 17.01
CA GLY A 136 -7.33 5.55 17.42
C GLY A 136 -6.32 5.17 18.51
N PHE A 137 -6.33 3.92 19.00
CA PHE A 137 -5.40 3.48 20.04
C PHE A 137 -3.95 3.61 19.56
N LYS A 138 -3.12 4.32 20.32
CA LYS A 138 -1.73 4.57 19.97
C LYS A 138 -0.81 3.52 20.59
N LEU A 139 -0.61 2.40 19.90
CA LEU A 139 0.37 1.41 20.32
C LEU A 139 1.80 1.99 20.26
N ASN A 140 2.45 2.03 21.42
CA ASN A 140 3.86 2.35 21.63
C ASN A 140 4.39 1.59 22.86
N MET A 141 5.69 1.70 23.17
CA MET A 141 6.29 0.97 24.29
C MET A 141 5.60 1.26 25.64
N ALA A 142 5.28 2.52 25.94
CA ALA A 142 4.66 2.89 27.21
C ALA A 142 3.23 2.36 27.34
N SER A 143 2.43 2.45 26.27
CA SER A 143 1.06 1.92 26.28
C SER A 143 1.02 0.39 26.35
N ALA A 144 2.00 -0.28 25.73
CA ALA A 144 2.13 -1.73 25.78
C ALA A 144 2.51 -2.20 27.19
N THR A 145 3.54 -1.58 27.80
CA THR A 145 3.94 -1.87 29.18
C THR A 145 2.80 -1.66 30.16
N ALA A 146 2.11 -0.51 30.09
CA ALA A 146 0.98 -0.21 30.98
C ALA A 146 -0.17 -1.23 30.83
N TRP A 147 -0.44 -1.72 29.62
CA TRP A 147 -1.46 -2.72 29.37
C TRP A 147 -1.10 -4.09 29.94
N ILE A 148 0.17 -4.50 29.83
CA ILE A 148 0.67 -5.75 30.42
C ILE A 148 0.65 -5.67 31.95
N GLU A 149 1.09 -4.54 32.53
CA GLU A 149 1.10 -4.32 33.99
C GLU A 149 -0.31 -4.27 34.59
N ASP A 150 -1.32 -3.82 33.82
CA ASP A 150 -2.73 -3.86 34.21
C ASP A 150 -3.43 -5.20 33.88
N GLU A 151 -2.66 -6.29 33.82
CA GLU A 151 -3.15 -7.66 33.60
C GLU A 151 -4.00 -7.80 32.32
N PHE A 152 -3.62 -7.08 31.26
CA PHE A 152 -4.27 -7.09 29.95
C PHE A 152 -5.72 -6.59 29.93
N ARG A 153 -6.16 -5.85 30.96
CA ARG A 153 -7.49 -5.24 30.96
C ARG A 153 -7.66 -4.26 29.81
N LYS A 154 -8.89 -4.13 29.31
CA LYS A 154 -9.19 -3.25 28.16
C LYS A 154 -8.70 -1.81 28.45
N PRO A 155 -7.75 -1.27 27.66
CA PRO A 155 -7.31 0.10 27.81
C PRO A 155 -8.46 1.08 27.64
N ARG A 156 -8.47 2.16 28.45
CA ARG A 156 -9.44 3.25 28.35
C ARG A 156 -9.10 4.23 27.25
#